data_AF-A0A2Z3JBD1-F1
#
_entry.id   AF-A0A2Z3JBD1-F1
#
_cell.length_a   1.000
_cell.length_b   1.000
_cell.length_c   1.000
_cell.angle_alpha   90.00
_cell.angle_beta   90.00
_cell.angle_gamma   90.00
#
_symmetry.space_group_name_H-M   'P 1'
#
loop_
_entity.id
_entity.type
_entity.pdbx_description
1 polymer ?
#
loop_
_entity_poly.entity_id
_entity_poly.type
_entity_poly.pdbx_seq_one_letter_code
_entity_poly.pdbx_strand_id
1 'polypeptide(L)'
;MTRFQRILVTNDDGIDAPGLAVAEQLATMLADEVWVVAPQTDQSGVGQGISMHQPLRALRREARRYAVSGTPADCVMYALAALCADRAPDLVLSGVNWGANLSDSVMYSGTVGAVLAANHLGIDAIALSQAYHAGAAPDFSVARAYARRVIDPLLARRARDGSCCWSVNFPMQPLDSIRGLRFTRQSRGAIRAPKLTPVTANDPHAGQWLGFHSNAAAVDDPRGDVAALREHHVSATPLHGTRCNEALLARTADDPDIDIRR
;
A
#
# COMPACT_ATOMS: atom_id res chain seq x y z
N MET A 1 -3.57 22.75 10.43
CA MET A 1 -3.62 22.32 9.02
C MET A 1 -5.06 22.45 8.55
N THR A 2 -5.28 22.98 7.36
CA THR A 2 -6.59 22.95 6.70
C THR A 2 -7.01 21.50 6.51
N ARG A 3 -8.27 21.18 6.83
CA ARG A 3 -8.85 19.86 6.53
C ARG A 3 -8.90 19.68 5.02
N PHE A 4 -8.66 18.46 4.56
CA PHE A 4 -8.98 18.10 3.19
C PHE A 4 -10.48 18.20 2.99
N GLN A 5 -10.88 18.48 1.77
CA GLN A 5 -12.30 18.46 1.46
C GLN A 5 -12.76 17.03 1.22
N ARG A 6 -11.97 16.21 0.51
CA ARG A 6 -12.32 14.83 0.18
C ARG A 6 -11.14 13.88 0.34
N ILE A 7 -11.34 12.79 1.09
CA ILE A 7 -10.41 11.64 1.13
C ILE A 7 -11.11 10.39 0.60
N LEU A 8 -10.39 9.62 -0.21
CA LEU A 8 -10.77 8.27 -0.60
C LEU A 8 -9.99 7.25 0.26
N VAL A 9 -10.69 6.25 0.78
CA VAL A 9 -10.13 5.17 1.60
C VAL A 9 -10.36 3.83 0.90
N THR A 10 -9.30 3.02 0.85
CA THR A 10 -9.32 1.66 0.28
C THR A 10 -8.37 0.72 1.05
N ASN A 11 -8.27 -0.54 0.66
CA ASN A 11 -7.33 -1.53 1.18
C ASN A 11 -7.24 -2.76 0.23
N ASP A 12 -6.45 -3.78 0.62
CA ASP A 12 -6.47 -5.13 0.03
C ASP A 12 -7.12 -6.21 0.91
N ASP A 13 -7.30 -6.00 2.22
CA ASP A 13 -7.97 -6.97 3.10
C ASP A 13 -9.50 -7.08 2.85
N GLY A 14 -10.08 -6.12 2.11
CA GLY A 14 -11.51 -6.07 1.75
C GLY A 14 -12.37 -5.12 2.59
N ILE A 15 -13.62 -4.92 2.13
CA ILE A 15 -14.56 -3.88 2.60
C ILE A 15 -14.99 -4.02 4.07
N ASP A 16 -14.95 -5.23 4.61
CA ASP A 16 -15.36 -5.54 5.99
C ASP A 16 -14.14 -5.71 6.92
N ALA A 17 -12.93 -5.43 6.45
CA ALA A 17 -11.71 -5.63 7.21
C ALA A 17 -11.57 -4.63 8.39
N PRO A 18 -11.11 -5.09 9.57
CA PRO A 18 -10.94 -4.23 10.74
C PRO A 18 -9.92 -3.11 10.52
N GLY A 19 -8.90 -3.36 9.68
CA GLY A 19 -7.90 -2.38 9.30
C GLY A 19 -8.46 -1.22 8.47
N LEU A 20 -9.46 -1.48 7.62
CA LEU A 20 -10.13 -0.44 6.82
C LEU A 20 -10.87 0.56 7.71
N ALA A 21 -11.52 0.07 8.77
CA ALA A 21 -12.19 0.93 9.76
C ALA A 21 -11.21 1.87 10.47
N VAL A 22 -9.94 1.45 10.68
CA VAL A 22 -8.90 2.32 11.23
C VAL A 22 -8.59 3.46 10.26
N ALA A 23 -8.41 3.15 8.98
CA ALA A 23 -8.10 4.15 7.95
C ALA A 23 -9.28 5.11 7.72
N GLU A 24 -10.51 4.64 7.76
CA GLU A 24 -11.73 5.45 7.67
C GLU A 24 -11.85 6.44 8.84
N GLN A 25 -11.58 5.99 10.07
CA GLN A 25 -11.55 6.88 11.24
C GLN A 25 -10.46 7.95 11.11
N LEU A 26 -9.28 7.56 10.62
CA LEU A 26 -8.19 8.49 10.34
C LEU A 26 -8.57 9.51 9.26
N ALA A 27 -9.19 9.08 8.17
CA ALA A 27 -9.68 9.94 7.11
C ALA A 27 -10.72 10.95 7.61
N THR A 28 -11.64 10.52 8.48
CA THR A 28 -12.69 11.39 9.05
C THR A 28 -12.10 12.51 9.91
N MET A 29 -10.96 12.27 10.57
CA MET A 29 -10.22 13.31 11.30
C MET A 29 -9.51 14.31 10.38
N LEU A 30 -9.28 13.94 9.12
CA LEU A 30 -8.48 14.69 8.14
C LEU A 30 -9.34 15.41 7.09
N ALA A 31 -10.55 14.95 6.80
CA ALA A 31 -11.37 15.44 5.71
C ALA A 31 -12.85 15.65 6.04
N ASP A 32 -13.46 16.63 5.37
CA ASP A 32 -14.90 16.94 5.44
C ASP A 32 -15.79 15.89 4.77
N GLU A 33 -15.29 15.28 3.69
CA GLU A 33 -15.93 14.20 2.97
C GLU A 33 -15.00 12.99 2.89
N VAL A 34 -15.52 11.81 3.26
CA VAL A 34 -14.80 10.53 3.18
C VAL A 34 -15.59 9.57 2.31
N TRP A 35 -14.91 8.97 1.35
CA TRP A 35 -15.40 7.85 0.53
C TRP A 35 -14.62 6.59 0.88
N VAL A 36 -15.33 5.48 1.06
CA VAL A 36 -14.75 4.15 1.30
C VAL A 36 -15.10 3.27 0.11
N VAL A 37 -14.08 2.88 -0.65
CA VAL A 37 -14.23 2.02 -1.82
C VAL A 37 -13.16 0.95 -1.74
N ALA A 38 -13.55 -0.28 -1.47
CA ALA A 38 -12.61 -1.36 -1.20
C ALA A 38 -13.05 -2.67 -1.87
N PRO A 39 -12.12 -3.62 -2.07
CA PRO A 39 -12.44 -4.93 -2.62
C PRO A 39 -13.55 -5.63 -1.83
N GLN A 40 -14.38 -6.40 -2.52
CA GLN A 40 -15.41 -7.22 -1.87
C GLN A 40 -14.81 -8.33 -1.00
N THR A 41 -13.62 -8.82 -1.35
CA THR A 41 -12.91 -9.92 -0.69
C THR A 41 -11.44 -9.55 -0.52
N ASP A 42 -10.70 -10.35 0.25
CA ASP A 42 -9.24 -10.27 0.34
C ASP A 42 -8.60 -10.34 -1.06
N GLN A 43 -7.65 -9.44 -1.31
CA GLN A 43 -6.86 -9.29 -2.54
C GLN A 43 -5.36 -9.20 -2.22
N SER A 44 -4.90 -9.88 -1.17
CA SER A 44 -3.48 -9.97 -0.82
C SER A 44 -2.67 -10.52 -1.99
N GLY A 45 -1.55 -9.86 -2.32
CA GLY A 45 -0.62 -10.33 -3.34
C GLY A 45 -0.91 -9.87 -4.78
N VAL A 46 -1.95 -9.08 -5.01
CA VAL A 46 -2.31 -8.61 -6.38
C VAL A 46 -1.39 -7.51 -6.93
N GLY A 47 -0.54 -6.90 -6.10
CA GLY A 47 0.29 -5.77 -6.50
C GLY A 47 -0.52 -4.61 -7.08
N GLN A 48 -0.07 -4.07 -8.22
CA GLN A 48 -0.75 -3.00 -9.00
C GLN A 48 -1.72 -3.54 -10.08
N GLY A 49 -2.24 -4.76 -9.94
CA GLY A 49 -3.14 -5.33 -10.95
C GLY A 49 -4.38 -4.46 -11.19
N ILE A 50 -4.89 -4.44 -12.43
CA ILE A 50 -6.15 -3.82 -12.82
C ILE A 50 -6.99 -4.78 -13.67
N SER A 51 -8.31 -4.68 -13.58
CA SER A 51 -9.26 -5.59 -14.22
C SER A 51 -9.76 -5.02 -15.55
N MET A 52 -9.01 -5.26 -16.63
CA MET A 52 -9.38 -4.79 -17.98
C MET A 52 -10.23 -5.77 -18.80
N HIS A 53 -10.19 -7.06 -18.45
CA HIS A 53 -10.86 -8.13 -19.22
C HIS A 53 -12.14 -8.65 -18.55
N GLN A 54 -12.57 -8.05 -17.44
CA GLN A 54 -13.79 -8.41 -16.74
C GLN A 54 -14.49 -7.13 -16.25
N PRO A 55 -15.83 -7.06 -16.31
CA PRO A 55 -16.56 -5.91 -15.83
C PRO A 55 -16.47 -5.79 -14.30
N LEU A 56 -16.15 -4.59 -13.81
CA LEU A 56 -16.20 -4.27 -12.39
C LEU A 56 -17.66 -4.14 -11.92
N ARG A 57 -17.98 -4.77 -10.80
CA ARG A 57 -19.26 -4.62 -10.10
C ARG A 57 -19.02 -3.87 -8.81
N ALA A 58 -19.79 -2.82 -8.55
CA ALA A 58 -19.77 -2.11 -7.28
C ALA A 58 -21.10 -2.28 -6.56
N LEU A 59 -21.03 -2.77 -5.32
CA LEU A 59 -22.16 -2.89 -4.42
C LEU A 59 -22.09 -1.76 -3.40
N ARG A 60 -23.08 -0.86 -3.41
CA ARG A 60 -23.24 0.13 -2.36
C ARG A 60 -23.60 -0.58 -1.06
N ARG A 61 -22.79 -0.39 -0.02
CA ARG A 61 -23.05 -0.90 1.33
C ARG A 61 -23.78 0.16 2.15
N GLU A 62 -23.30 1.41 2.09
CA GLU A 62 -23.87 2.55 2.82
C GLU A 62 -23.71 3.85 2.02
N ALA A 63 -24.01 5.01 2.61
CA ALA A 63 -23.64 6.28 2.01
C ALA A 63 -22.11 6.37 1.87
N ARG A 64 -21.62 6.63 0.66
CA ARG A 64 -20.18 6.73 0.35
C ARG A 64 -19.34 5.50 0.69
N ARG A 65 -19.97 4.31 0.86
CA ARG A 65 -19.28 3.04 1.13
C ARG A 65 -19.64 2.00 0.08
N TYR A 66 -18.64 1.50 -0.65
CA TYR A 66 -18.82 0.60 -1.79
C TYR A 66 -17.84 -0.57 -1.74
N ALA A 67 -18.38 -1.78 -1.96
CA ALA A 67 -17.59 -2.98 -2.19
C ALA A 67 -17.43 -3.20 -3.70
N VAL A 68 -16.21 -3.36 -4.20
CA VAL A 68 -15.93 -3.55 -5.63
C VAL A 68 -15.40 -4.96 -5.90
N SER A 69 -15.85 -5.62 -6.97
CA SER A 69 -15.44 -6.97 -7.35
C SER A 69 -14.02 -7.06 -7.95
N GLY A 70 -13.16 -6.09 -7.67
CA GLY A 70 -11.84 -5.95 -8.29
C GLY A 70 -10.73 -5.76 -7.27
N THR A 71 -9.56 -5.38 -7.78
CA THR A 71 -8.36 -5.10 -6.99
C THR A 71 -8.45 -3.76 -6.24
N PRO A 72 -7.52 -3.47 -5.32
CA PRO A 72 -7.43 -2.16 -4.68
C PRO A 72 -7.20 -1.01 -5.69
N ALA A 73 -6.42 -1.24 -6.74
CA ALA A 73 -6.24 -0.26 -7.81
C ALA A 73 -7.55 -0.04 -8.60
N ASP A 74 -8.31 -1.11 -8.88
CA ASP A 74 -9.64 -0.99 -9.48
C ASP A 74 -10.60 -0.19 -8.60
N CYS A 75 -10.51 -0.30 -7.28
CA CYS A 75 -11.32 0.49 -6.34
C CYS A 75 -11.02 1.99 -6.48
N VAL A 76 -9.74 2.36 -6.58
CA VAL A 76 -9.32 3.74 -6.84
C VAL A 76 -9.85 4.21 -8.19
N MET A 77 -9.63 3.45 -9.26
CA MET A 77 -10.08 3.82 -10.60
C MET A 77 -11.61 3.96 -10.68
N TYR A 78 -12.34 3.03 -10.08
CA TYR A 78 -13.80 3.07 -10.03
C TYR A 78 -14.31 4.29 -9.28
N ALA A 79 -13.70 4.60 -8.13
CA ALA A 79 -14.07 5.78 -7.35
C ALA A 79 -13.87 7.06 -8.18
N LEU A 80 -12.73 7.22 -8.85
CA LEU A 80 -12.44 8.40 -9.66
C LEU A 80 -13.37 8.51 -10.87
N ALA A 81 -13.67 7.40 -11.53
CA ALA A 81 -14.49 7.38 -12.74
C ALA A 81 -15.99 7.58 -12.45
N ALA A 82 -16.50 7.07 -11.33
CA ALA A 82 -17.95 6.97 -11.10
C ALA A 82 -18.46 7.68 -9.84
N LEU A 83 -17.69 7.69 -8.75
CA LEU A 83 -18.17 8.14 -7.43
C LEU A 83 -17.69 9.54 -7.06
N CYS A 84 -16.52 9.93 -7.56
CA CYS A 84 -15.83 11.19 -7.32
C CYS A 84 -15.60 11.95 -8.65
N ALA A 85 -16.43 11.70 -9.66
CA ALA A 85 -16.26 12.28 -10.99
C ALA A 85 -16.45 13.81 -11.02
N ASP A 86 -17.23 14.34 -10.08
CA ASP A 86 -17.42 15.78 -9.86
C ASP A 86 -16.16 16.46 -9.33
N ARG A 87 -15.36 15.74 -8.55
CA ARG A 87 -14.14 16.24 -7.93
C ARG A 87 -13.22 15.10 -7.46
N ALA A 88 -11.98 15.11 -7.93
CA ALA A 88 -10.97 14.16 -7.44
C ALA A 88 -10.75 14.30 -5.91
N PRO A 89 -10.50 13.19 -5.20
CA PRO A 89 -10.09 13.24 -3.80
C PRO A 89 -8.77 14.01 -3.66
N ASP A 90 -8.62 14.74 -2.56
CA ASP A 90 -7.39 15.47 -2.27
C ASP A 90 -6.28 14.51 -1.79
N LEU A 91 -6.65 13.35 -1.25
CA LEU A 91 -5.75 12.31 -0.74
C LEU A 91 -6.42 10.93 -0.80
N VAL A 92 -5.64 9.90 -1.13
CA VAL A 92 -6.02 8.49 -1.01
C VAL A 92 -5.30 7.85 0.18
N LEU A 93 -6.03 7.19 1.06
CA LEU A 93 -5.48 6.34 2.11
C LEU A 93 -5.75 4.87 1.77
N SER A 94 -4.70 4.05 1.76
CA SER A 94 -4.81 2.60 1.52
C SER A 94 -4.36 1.82 2.75
N GLY A 95 -5.22 0.97 3.29
CA GLY A 95 -4.96 0.16 4.49
C GLY A 95 -6.04 0.35 5.57
N VAL A 96 -5.73 0.18 6.86
CA VAL A 96 -4.44 -0.27 7.41
C VAL A 96 -4.29 -1.76 7.18
N ASN A 97 -3.30 -2.17 6.40
CA ASN A 97 -3.06 -3.59 6.10
C ASN A 97 -2.69 -4.37 7.37
N TRP A 98 -3.22 -5.59 7.53
CA TRP A 98 -2.77 -6.52 8.57
C TRP A 98 -1.54 -7.31 8.12
N GLY A 99 -0.41 -6.61 8.04
CA GLY A 99 0.84 -7.13 7.52
C GLY A 99 1.74 -6.00 7.08
N ALA A 100 3.02 -6.05 7.46
CA ALA A 100 3.97 -5.06 7.01
C ALA A 100 4.34 -5.29 5.54
N ASN A 101 4.33 -4.20 4.76
CA ASN A 101 4.79 -4.17 3.37
C ASN A 101 6.21 -3.62 3.34
N LEU A 102 7.20 -4.50 3.49
CA LEU A 102 8.61 -4.17 3.71
C LEU A 102 9.48 -4.74 2.61
N SER A 103 10.59 -4.06 2.33
CA SER A 103 11.62 -4.55 1.41
C SER A 103 11.01 -4.93 0.05
N ASP A 104 11.37 -6.09 -0.51
CA ASP A 104 10.93 -6.55 -1.82
C ASP A 104 9.46 -7.04 -1.86
N SER A 105 8.80 -7.22 -0.71
CA SER A 105 7.37 -7.62 -0.68
C SER A 105 6.43 -6.52 -1.17
N VAL A 106 6.87 -5.26 -1.09
CA VAL A 106 6.13 -4.07 -1.57
C VAL A 106 5.67 -4.22 -3.02
N MET A 107 6.42 -4.93 -3.87
CA MET A 107 6.04 -5.14 -5.28
C MET A 107 4.75 -5.95 -5.46
N TYR A 108 4.41 -6.79 -4.48
CA TYR A 108 3.23 -7.66 -4.51
C TYR A 108 2.07 -7.12 -3.66
N SER A 109 2.27 -5.97 -2.99
CA SER A 109 1.28 -5.39 -2.08
C SER A 109 0.14 -4.73 -2.84
N GLY A 110 -1.10 -5.16 -2.59
CA GLY A 110 -2.30 -4.51 -3.10
C GLY A 110 -2.52 -3.15 -2.43
N THR A 111 -2.27 -3.08 -1.12
CA THR A 111 -2.29 -1.83 -0.34
C THR A 111 -1.39 -0.75 -0.96
N VAL A 112 -0.14 -1.09 -1.31
CA VAL A 112 0.77 -0.14 -1.99
C VAL A 112 0.37 0.05 -3.46
N GLY A 113 -0.16 -0.97 -4.11
CA GLY A 113 -0.65 -0.91 -5.48
C GLY A 113 -1.71 0.17 -5.69
N ALA A 114 -2.69 0.29 -4.80
CA ALA A 114 -3.70 1.34 -4.82
C ALA A 114 -3.11 2.75 -4.75
N VAL A 115 -2.11 2.95 -3.90
CA VAL A 115 -1.46 4.26 -3.69
C VAL A 115 -0.65 4.67 -4.91
N LEU A 116 0.05 3.73 -5.53
CA LEU A 116 0.78 4.00 -6.76
C LEU A 116 -0.16 4.25 -7.96
N ALA A 117 -1.32 3.59 -8.00
CA ALA A 117 -2.37 3.86 -8.99
C ALA A 117 -2.95 5.27 -8.85
N ALA A 118 -3.22 5.72 -7.61
CA ALA A 118 -3.65 7.10 -7.33
C ALA A 118 -2.57 8.12 -7.73
N ASN A 119 -1.31 7.88 -7.34
CA ASN A 119 -0.20 8.77 -7.67
C ASN A 119 0.05 8.86 -9.19
N HIS A 120 -0.19 7.79 -9.95
CA HIS A 120 -0.11 7.82 -11.41
C HIS A 120 -1.09 8.84 -12.02
N LEU A 121 -2.22 9.08 -11.37
CA LEU A 121 -3.22 10.07 -11.76
C LEU A 121 -3.00 11.44 -11.08
N GLY A 122 -1.83 11.66 -10.46
CA GLY A 122 -1.47 12.92 -9.82
C GLY A 122 -2.15 13.17 -8.47
N ILE A 123 -2.71 12.13 -7.84
CA ILE A 123 -3.36 12.22 -6.54
C ILE A 123 -2.39 11.77 -5.44
N ASP A 124 -2.27 12.58 -4.40
CA ASP A 124 -1.50 12.23 -3.21
C ASP A 124 -2.06 10.97 -2.56
N ALA A 125 -1.18 10.09 -2.08
CA ALA A 125 -1.60 8.80 -1.57
C ALA A 125 -0.64 8.24 -0.51
N ILE A 126 -1.20 7.63 0.53
CA ILE A 126 -0.43 7.05 1.65
C ILE A 126 -0.92 5.62 1.92
N ALA A 127 0.00 4.67 1.83
CA ALA A 127 -0.22 3.29 2.22
C ALA A 127 0.09 3.12 3.71
N LEU A 128 -0.77 2.46 4.45
CA LEU A 128 -0.66 2.25 5.89
C LEU A 128 -0.64 0.74 6.16
N SER A 129 0.34 0.26 6.92
CA SER A 129 0.53 -1.17 7.17
C SER A 129 0.97 -1.40 8.60
N GLN A 130 0.33 -2.34 9.30
CA GLN A 130 0.64 -2.71 10.67
C GLN A 130 1.37 -4.05 10.68
N ALA A 131 2.58 -4.08 11.22
CA ALA A 131 3.29 -5.34 11.46
C ALA A 131 2.53 -6.17 12.49
N TYR A 132 2.70 -7.50 12.43
CA TYR A 132 2.10 -8.44 13.36
C TYR A 132 3.05 -9.56 13.75
N HIS A 133 2.69 -10.29 14.81
CA HIS A 133 3.34 -11.55 15.20
C HIS A 133 2.51 -12.72 14.68
N ALA A 134 3.16 -13.71 14.05
CA ALA A 134 2.46 -14.87 13.50
C ALA A 134 1.56 -15.54 14.55
N GLY A 135 0.30 -15.78 14.18
CA GLY A 135 -0.72 -16.36 15.08
C GLY A 135 -1.42 -15.35 16.01
N ALA A 136 -1.07 -14.07 15.97
CA ALA A 136 -1.77 -13.03 16.72
C ALA A 136 -3.08 -12.62 16.04
N ALA A 137 -4.08 -12.24 16.86
CA ALA A 137 -5.27 -11.58 16.38
C ALA A 137 -4.93 -10.17 15.82
N PRO A 138 -5.75 -9.62 14.90
CA PRO A 138 -5.55 -8.27 14.39
C PRO A 138 -5.47 -7.21 15.49
N ASP A 139 -4.35 -6.48 15.54
CA ASP A 139 -4.10 -5.39 16.48
C ASP A 139 -3.51 -4.18 15.76
N PHE A 140 -4.33 -3.12 15.64
CA PHE A 140 -3.94 -1.85 15.02
C PHE A 140 -3.66 -0.75 16.04
N SER A 141 -3.34 -1.10 17.30
CA SER A 141 -3.11 -0.15 18.40
C SER A 141 -2.07 0.91 18.06
N VAL A 142 -0.91 0.51 17.52
CA VAL A 142 0.17 1.43 17.14
C VAL A 142 -0.27 2.36 16.01
N ALA A 143 -0.86 1.81 14.93
CA ALA A 143 -1.42 2.61 13.85
C ALA A 143 -2.48 3.61 14.36
N ARG A 144 -3.45 3.18 15.18
CA ARG A 144 -4.48 4.05 15.76
C ARG A 144 -3.87 5.19 16.59
N ALA A 145 -2.84 4.90 17.37
CA ALA A 145 -2.22 5.88 18.27
C ALA A 145 -1.31 6.89 17.53
N TYR A 146 -0.62 6.46 16.46
CA TYR A 146 0.45 7.25 15.85
C TYR A 146 0.18 7.71 14.42
N ALA A 147 -0.77 7.13 13.68
CA ALA A 147 -0.92 7.40 12.25
C ALA A 147 -1.13 8.89 11.95
N ARG A 148 -1.93 9.61 12.75
CA ARG A 148 -2.12 11.06 12.56
C ARG A 148 -0.81 11.84 12.69
N ARG A 149 -0.06 11.57 13.77
CA ARG A 149 1.25 12.21 14.05
C ARG A 149 2.30 11.89 12.98
N VAL A 150 2.15 10.74 12.31
CA VAL A 150 3.01 10.32 11.20
C VAL A 150 2.60 10.98 9.89
N ILE A 151 1.30 11.04 9.58
CA ILE A 151 0.79 11.61 8.33
C ILE A 151 1.03 13.12 8.24
N ASP A 152 0.83 13.88 9.32
CA ASP A 152 0.99 15.33 9.34
C ASP A 152 2.35 15.80 8.74
N PRO A 153 3.52 15.27 9.17
CA PRO A 153 4.80 15.62 8.57
C PRO A 153 5.02 15.07 7.15
N LEU A 154 4.30 14.04 6.70
CA LEU A 154 4.36 13.59 5.29
C LEU A 154 3.64 14.59 4.39
N LEU A 155 2.44 15.00 4.78
CA LEU A 155 1.65 15.97 4.04
C LEU A 155 2.32 17.34 3.99
N ALA A 156 2.98 17.77 5.07
CA ALA A 156 3.74 19.02 5.08
C ALA A 156 4.88 19.05 4.03
N ARG A 157 5.37 17.89 3.59
CA ARG A 157 6.43 17.79 2.56
C ARG A 157 5.91 17.97 1.14
N ARG A 158 4.62 17.71 0.89
CA ARG A 158 3.95 17.93 -0.40
C ARG A 158 4.28 19.29 -1.01
N ALA A 159 4.28 20.34 -0.18
CA ALA A 159 4.53 21.71 -0.62
C ALA A 159 5.94 21.94 -1.21
N ARG A 160 6.90 21.03 -0.96
CA ARG A 160 8.28 21.12 -1.45
C ARG A 160 8.52 20.25 -2.67
N ASP A 161 7.91 19.07 -2.69
CA ASP A 161 8.31 18.00 -3.62
C ASP A 161 7.25 17.70 -4.70
N GLY A 162 6.11 18.40 -4.68
CA GLY A 162 5.09 18.37 -5.74
C GLY A 162 4.16 17.15 -5.76
N SER A 163 4.46 16.09 -5.00
CA SER A 163 3.57 14.93 -4.77
C SER A 163 3.87 14.25 -3.43
N CYS A 164 2.88 13.56 -2.87
CA CYS A 164 2.96 12.86 -1.59
C CYS A 164 2.55 11.40 -1.79
N CYS A 165 3.52 10.54 -2.12
CA CYS A 165 3.30 9.10 -2.30
C CYS A 165 4.18 8.31 -1.33
N TRP A 166 3.58 7.65 -0.34
CA TRP A 166 4.32 7.05 0.78
C TRP A 166 3.83 5.65 1.13
N SER A 167 4.76 4.78 1.55
CA SER A 167 4.48 3.54 2.27
C SER A 167 4.87 3.72 3.74
N VAL A 168 3.91 3.55 4.65
CA VAL A 168 4.11 3.67 6.09
C VAL A 168 3.88 2.33 6.76
N ASN A 169 4.87 1.89 7.53
CA ASN A 169 4.82 0.64 8.29
C ASN A 169 4.96 0.91 9.79
N PHE A 170 3.97 0.49 10.56
CA PHE A 170 3.94 0.56 12.02
C PHE A 170 4.51 -0.75 12.60
N PRO A 171 5.46 -0.71 13.55
CA PRO A 171 5.94 -1.92 14.21
C PRO A 171 4.87 -2.47 15.16
N MET A 172 4.96 -3.77 15.46
CA MET A 172 4.14 -4.42 16.49
C MET A 172 4.91 -4.37 17.82
N GLN A 173 4.72 -3.30 18.59
CA GLN A 173 5.43 -3.05 19.84
C GLN A 173 4.53 -2.30 20.83
N PRO A 174 4.76 -2.42 22.15
CA PRO A 174 4.09 -1.58 23.14
C PRO A 174 4.21 -0.08 22.80
N LEU A 175 3.13 0.68 22.99
CA LEU A 175 3.06 2.09 22.57
C LEU A 175 4.18 2.95 23.15
N ASP A 176 4.55 2.72 24.41
CA ASP A 176 5.62 3.41 25.12
C ASP A 176 7.04 3.08 24.61
N SER A 177 7.18 1.98 23.88
CA SER A 177 8.46 1.56 23.28
C SER A 177 8.69 2.09 21.86
N ILE A 178 7.68 2.74 21.27
CA ILE A 178 7.78 3.34 19.92
C ILE A 178 8.72 4.54 19.98
N ARG A 179 9.83 4.46 19.24
CA ARG A 179 10.93 5.45 19.31
C ARG A 179 10.73 6.67 18.41
N GLY A 180 9.75 6.63 17.50
CA GLY A 180 9.40 7.74 16.62
C GLY A 180 9.28 7.33 15.15
N LEU A 181 9.33 8.33 14.27
CA LEU A 181 9.25 8.18 12.81
C LEU A 181 10.65 8.19 12.19
N ARG A 182 10.92 7.25 11.30
CA ARG A 182 12.13 7.23 10.47
C ARG A 182 11.77 7.24 8.98
N PHE A 183 12.40 8.13 8.24
CA PHE A 183 12.36 8.09 6.78
C PHE A 183 13.31 7.01 6.27
N THR A 184 12.80 6.15 5.40
CA THR A 184 13.49 4.92 4.99
C THR A 184 13.51 4.78 3.49
N ARG A 185 14.30 3.83 3.01
CA ARG A 185 14.23 3.34 1.63
C ARG A 185 13.72 1.91 1.60
N GLN A 186 13.23 1.49 0.44
CA GLN A 186 12.94 0.09 0.18
C GLN A 186 14.25 -0.70 0.15
N SER A 187 14.36 -1.73 0.98
CA SER A 187 15.47 -2.68 0.96
C SER A 187 15.19 -3.88 0.05
N ARG A 188 16.19 -4.72 -0.23
CA ARG A 188 16.03 -5.95 -1.03
C ARG A 188 16.54 -7.16 -0.26
N GLY A 189 16.10 -8.35 -0.69
CA GLY A 189 16.63 -9.62 -0.20
C GLY A 189 15.86 -10.21 0.97
N ALA A 190 14.64 -9.74 1.26
CA ALA A 190 13.80 -10.45 2.19
C ALA A 190 13.23 -11.71 1.54
N ILE A 191 12.73 -11.63 0.30
CA ILE A 191 12.26 -12.78 -0.48
C ILE A 191 13.45 -13.51 -1.12
N ARG A 192 13.55 -14.83 -0.91
CA ARG A 192 14.66 -15.68 -1.41
C ARG A 192 14.24 -16.60 -2.54
N ALA A 193 13.04 -17.15 -2.48
CA ALA A 193 12.51 -18.03 -3.51
C ALA A 193 10.98 -18.12 -3.43
N PRO A 194 10.28 -18.44 -4.52
CA PRO A 194 8.88 -18.87 -4.45
C PRO A 194 8.78 -20.18 -3.67
N LYS A 195 7.64 -20.37 -3.00
CA LYS A 195 7.29 -21.58 -2.27
C LYS A 195 5.92 -22.04 -2.72
N LEU A 196 5.77 -23.33 -3.00
CA LEU A 196 4.48 -23.95 -3.24
C LEU A 196 4.15 -24.88 -2.07
N THR A 197 2.96 -24.71 -1.50
CA THR A 197 2.46 -25.57 -0.42
C THR A 197 1.20 -26.28 -0.92
N PRO A 198 1.16 -27.62 -0.94
CA PRO A 198 -0.02 -28.35 -1.38
C PRO A 198 -1.27 -27.95 -0.58
N VAL A 199 -2.40 -27.83 -1.26
CA VAL A 199 -3.69 -27.76 -0.55
C VAL A 199 -3.88 -29.09 0.16
N THR A 200 -4.07 -29.06 1.48
CA THR A 200 -4.39 -30.25 2.27
C THR A 200 -5.81 -30.70 1.98
N ALA A 201 -5.96 -31.42 0.86
CA ALA A 201 -7.16 -32.13 0.47
C ALA A 201 -6.75 -33.56 0.09
N ASN A 202 -7.63 -34.54 0.33
CA ASN A 202 -7.49 -35.89 -0.22
C ASN A 202 -7.85 -35.90 -1.72
N ASP A 203 -7.33 -34.94 -2.48
CA ASP A 203 -7.54 -34.83 -3.91
C ASP A 203 -6.18 -34.60 -4.60
N PRO A 204 -5.71 -35.54 -5.42
CA PRO A 204 -4.47 -35.39 -6.17
C PRO A 204 -4.53 -34.29 -7.24
N HIS A 205 -5.71 -33.74 -7.54
CA HIS A 205 -5.91 -32.55 -8.37
C HIS A 205 -5.99 -31.25 -7.55
N ALA A 206 -5.91 -31.33 -6.22
CA ALA A 206 -5.89 -30.14 -5.39
C ALA A 206 -4.68 -29.27 -5.77
N GLY A 207 -4.96 -27.99 -6.00
CA GLY A 207 -3.94 -27.01 -6.37
C GLY A 207 -2.89 -26.78 -5.28
N GLN A 208 -2.05 -25.77 -5.49
CA GLN A 208 -1.00 -25.39 -4.55
C GLN A 208 -1.12 -23.93 -4.17
N TRP A 209 -0.90 -23.63 -2.90
CA TRP A 209 -0.77 -22.26 -2.40
C TRP A 209 0.60 -21.70 -2.77
N LEU A 210 0.61 -20.57 -3.47
CA LEU A 210 1.81 -19.79 -3.70
C LEU A 210 2.15 -18.97 -2.45
N GLY A 211 3.42 -19.01 -2.05
CA GLY A 211 4.00 -18.14 -1.05
C GLY A 211 5.48 -17.90 -1.34
N PHE A 212 6.20 -17.40 -0.34
CA PHE A 212 7.62 -17.09 -0.47
C PHE A 212 8.42 -17.69 0.68
N HIS A 213 9.62 -18.19 0.37
CA HIS A 213 10.67 -18.34 1.36
C HIS A 213 11.24 -16.96 1.65
N SER A 214 10.97 -16.41 2.82
CA SER A 214 11.44 -15.09 3.24
C SER A 214 12.39 -15.18 4.43
N ASN A 215 13.35 -14.25 4.49
CA ASN A 215 14.27 -14.06 5.59
C ASN A 215 14.51 -12.56 5.80
N ALA A 216 13.56 -11.90 6.47
CA ALA A 216 13.69 -10.49 6.83
C ALA A 216 14.87 -10.22 7.80
N ALA A 217 15.33 -11.22 8.56
CA ALA A 217 16.49 -11.07 9.44
C ALA A 217 17.80 -10.90 8.65
N ALA A 218 17.86 -11.40 7.41
CA ALA A 218 19.01 -11.23 6.53
C ALA A 218 19.04 -9.87 5.80
N VAL A 219 18.07 -8.99 6.03
CA VAL A 219 18.09 -7.61 5.52
C VAL A 219 18.85 -6.73 6.53
N ASP A 220 20.00 -6.20 6.09
CA ASP A 220 20.98 -5.48 6.91
C ASP A 220 21.14 -3.99 6.54
N ASP A 221 20.28 -3.47 5.68
CA ASP A 221 20.32 -2.06 5.27
C ASP A 221 19.91 -1.12 6.43
N PRO A 222 20.83 -0.33 7.00
CA PRO A 222 20.53 0.52 8.15
C PRO A 222 19.58 1.68 7.83
N ARG A 223 19.42 2.04 6.55
CA ARG A 223 18.43 3.02 6.08
C ARG A 223 17.13 2.36 5.61
N GLY A 224 17.04 1.05 5.71
CA GLY A 224 15.92 0.23 5.29
C GLY A 224 14.71 0.33 6.20
N ASP A 225 13.55 0.11 5.62
CA ASP A 225 12.28 -0.07 6.32
C ASP A 225 12.30 -1.22 7.34
N VAL A 226 12.92 -2.36 6.99
CA VAL A 226 13.08 -3.51 7.89
C VAL A 226 13.88 -3.14 9.15
N ALA A 227 14.99 -2.42 8.99
CA ALA A 227 15.82 -1.99 10.12
C ALA A 227 15.08 -1.01 11.03
N ALA A 228 14.32 -0.07 10.46
CA ALA A 228 13.52 0.88 11.23
C ALA A 228 12.49 0.17 12.14
N LEU A 229 11.74 -0.80 11.61
CA LEU A 229 10.77 -1.56 12.41
C LEU A 229 11.45 -2.41 13.47
N ARG A 230 12.58 -3.06 13.14
CA ARG A 230 13.40 -3.84 14.09
C ARG A 230 13.89 -2.97 15.25
N GLU A 231 14.14 -1.69 15.01
CA GLU A 231 14.56 -0.70 16.00
C GLU A 231 13.38 0.09 16.59
N HIS A 232 12.15 -0.42 16.46
CA HIS A 232 10.92 0.12 17.07
C HIS A 232 10.56 1.54 16.57
N HIS A 233 10.94 1.87 15.35
CA HIS A 233 10.50 3.09 14.67
C HIS A 233 9.35 2.76 13.70
N VAL A 234 8.43 3.70 13.54
CA VAL A 234 7.55 3.73 12.38
C VAL A 234 8.39 4.08 11.16
N SER A 235 8.28 3.29 10.10
CA SER A 235 8.95 3.55 8.82
C SER A 235 8.03 4.35 7.91
N ALA A 236 8.59 5.35 7.21
CA ALA A 236 7.93 6.02 6.09
C ALA A 236 8.89 6.06 4.89
N THR A 237 8.55 5.33 3.84
CA THR A 237 9.32 5.23 2.61
C THR A 237 8.63 6.04 1.50
N PRO A 238 9.30 7.03 0.88
CA PRO A 238 8.74 7.70 -0.28
C PRO A 238 8.73 6.74 -1.47
N LEU A 239 7.64 6.76 -2.24
CA LEU A 239 7.45 5.90 -3.39
C LEU A 239 7.46 6.73 -4.67
N HIS A 240 7.85 6.11 -5.79
CA HIS A 240 7.81 6.74 -7.10
C HIS A 240 7.24 5.78 -8.14
N GLY A 241 6.43 6.31 -9.06
CA GLY A 241 5.73 5.52 -10.08
C GLY A 241 6.59 5.15 -11.29
N THR A 242 7.68 5.88 -11.58
CA THR A 242 8.55 5.52 -12.71
C THR A 242 9.30 4.24 -12.41
N ARG A 243 9.33 3.34 -13.39
CA ARG A 243 10.19 2.16 -13.39
C ARG A 243 11.43 2.38 -14.27
N CYS A 244 11.59 3.58 -14.83
CA CYS A 244 12.77 3.95 -15.61
C CYS A 244 14.03 3.84 -14.73
N ASN A 245 15.01 3.09 -15.20
CA ASN A 245 16.35 3.11 -14.61
C ASN A 245 17.12 4.26 -15.27
N GLU A 246 17.00 5.46 -14.72
CA GLU A 246 17.64 6.68 -15.26
C GLU A 246 19.14 6.50 -15.44
N ALA A 247 19.80 5.79 -14.52
CA ALA A 247 21.23 5.54 -14.61
C ALA A 247 21.60 4.61 -15.77
N LEU A 248 20.77 3.60 -16.06
CA LEU A 248 20.97 2.73 -17.22
C LEU A 248 20.67 3.48 -18.52
N LEU A 249 19.53 4.19 -18.58
CA LEU A 249 19.15 5.01 -19.73
C LEU A 249 20.27 5.99 -20.09
N ALA A 250 20.82 6.71 -19.13
CA ALA A 250 21.91 7.65 -19.35
C ALA A 250 23.19 7.01 -19.92
N ARG A 251 23.38 5.69 -19.75
CA ARG A 251 24.54 4.95 -20.30
C ARG A 251 24.26 4.25 -21.63
N THR A 252 23.00 3.97 -21.94
CA THR A 252 22.60 3.21 -23.14
C THR A 252 21.89 4.06 -24.20
N ALA A 253 21.54 5.30 -23.86
CA ALA A 253 20.98 6.24 -24.82
C ALA A 253 21.99 6.47 -25.95
N ASP A 254 21.50 6.47 -27.19
CA ASP A 254 22.25 6.79 -28.40
C ASP A 254 23.41 5.82 -28.73
N ASP A 255 23.25 4.52 -28.44
CA ASP A 255 24.21 3.48 -28.86
C ASP A 255 24.32 3.41 -30.41
N PRO A 256 25.43 3.87 -31.02
CA PRO A 256 25.57 3.99 -32.46
C PRO A 256 25.70 2.63 -33.17
N ASP A 257 25.96 1.56 -32.43
CA ASP A 257 26.13 0.22 -32.98
C ASP A 257 24.78 -0.50 -33.18
N ILE A 258 23.68 0.07 -32.66
CA ILE A 258 22.32 -0.47 -32.79
C ILE A 258 21.56 0.25 -33.92
N ASP A 259 21.73 -0.22 -35.15
CA ASP A 259 20.91 0.17 -36.31
C ASP A 259 19.92 -0.94 -36.67
N ILE A 260 18.68 -0.87 -36.16
CA ILE A 260 17.62 -1.87 -36.43
C ILE A 260 16.99 -1.73 -37.82
N ARG A 261 17.45 -0.77 -38.64
CA ARG A 261 16.93 -0.54 -40.00
C ARG A 261 17.76 -1.26 -41.08
N ARG A 262 18.81 -1.98 -40.70
CA ARG A 262 19.63 -2.81 -41.58
C ARG A 262 19.19 -4.27 -41.58
#